data_AF-A0A355UCK2-F1
#
_entry.id   AF-A0A355UCK2-F1
#
_cell.length_a   1.000
_cell.length_b   1.000
_cell.length_c   1.000
_cell.angle_alpha   90.00
_cell.angle_beta   90.00
_cell.angle_gamma   90.00
#
_symmetry.space_group_name_H-M   'P 1'
#
loop_
_entity.id
_entity.type
_entity.pdbx_description
1 polymer ?
#
loop_
_entity_poly.entity_id
_entity_poly.type
_entity_poly.pdbx_seq_one_letter_code
_entity_poly.pdbx_strand_id
1 'polypeptide(L)'
;MINLKNEIKNVKNRLINYSLLALLVLATPIFIVSLMYSFKVSHTFSIHFIEFGAIAIIFLFRNKINTFVKANIVSSLFVLAGILGVYFFGISGGYFLSVIGVALITLFYGKRLGVIYSIIAILSFIIIQSLYYEGYIIRDIDFNAFNESLNNWISAFFTLVVTSFILIFSISIFYDYVSILFNKLETNNDQLNNLNHAYQNVLQQVEDSKTKYMKIFQSLSEAVIVSDEEGNVIDCNDAAIKLFGFSREFFLSINLHT
;
A
#
# COMPACT_ATOMS: atom_id res chain seq x y z
N MET A 1 -8.72 5.11 10.17
CA MET A 1 -8.69 4.55 8.79
C MET A 1 -8.26 5.54 7.70
N ILE A 2 -8.75 6.79 7.67
CA ILE A 2 -8.40 7.78 6.62
C ILE A 2 -6.90 8.11 6.62
N ASN A 3 -6.28 8.25 7.80
CA ASN A 3 -4.85 8.56 7.91
C ASN A 3 -3.96 7.43 7.33
N LEU A 4 -4.25 6.17 7.67
CA LEU A 4 -3.50 5.02 7.14
C LEU A 4 -3.62 4.87 5.61
N LYS A 5 -4.82 5.07 5.05
CA LYS A 5 -5.02 5.04 3.59
C LYS A 5 -4.18 6.13 2.89
N ASN A 6 -4.05 7.31 3.50
CA ASN A 6 -3.23 8.39 2.98
C ASN A 6 -1.73 8.09 3.12
N GLU A 7 -1.27 7.51 4.23
CA GLU A 7 0.11 7.05 4.41
C GLU A 7 0.51 6.02 3.33
N ILE A 8 -0.32 5.00 3.11
CA ILE A 8 -0.09 3.98 2.06
C ILE A 8 0.02 4.65 0.68
N LYS A 9 -0.91 5.56 0.37
CA LYS A 9 -0.90 6.28 -0.91
C LYS A 9 0.38 7.10 -1.08
N ASN A 10 0.86 7.75 -0.03
CA ASN A 10 2.08 8.56 -0.06
C ASN A 10 3.33 7.70 -0.28
N VAL A 11 3.45 6.55 0.40
CA VAL A 11 4.57 5.62 0.20
C VAL A 11 4.59 5.10 -1.23
N LYS A 12 3.45 4.63 -1.75
CA LYS A 12 3.32 4.20 -3.15
C LYS A 12 3.71 5.30 -4.13
N ASN A 13 3.25 6.54 -3.89
CA ASN A 13 3.57 7.66 -4.75
C ASN A 13 5.07 7.99 -4.76
N ARG A 14 5.74 7.92 -3.60
CA ARG A 14 7.20 8.09 -3.51
C ARG A 14 7.94 6.99 -4.29
N LEU A 15 7.56 5.74 -4.07
CA LEU A 15 8.11 4.58 -4.78
C LEU A 15 8.05 4.76 -6.31
N ILE A 16 6.85 5.03 -6.83
CA ILE A 16 6.63 5.22 -8.27
C ILE A 16 7.44 6.40 -8.83
N ASN A 17 7.55 7.49 -8.06
CA ASN A 17 8.33 8.65 -8.48
C ASN A 17 9.84 8.35 -8.55
N TYR A 18 10.37 7.52 -7.64
CA TYR A 18 11.77 7.06 -7.72
C TYR A 18 11.98 6.12 -8.92
N SER A 19 11.04 5.22 -9.20
CA SER A 19 11.10 4.38 -10.40
C SER A 19 11.07 5.19 -11.69
N LEU A 20 10.26 6.26 -11.75
CA LEU A 20 10.25 7.22 -12.88
C LEU A 20 11.59 7.96 -13.02
N LEU A 21 12.16 8.43 -11.91
CA LEU A 21 13.47 9.10 -11.93
C LEU A 21 14.54 8.15 -12.47
N ALA A 22 14.54 6.89 -12.04
CA ALA A 22 15.53 5.93 -12.46
C ALA A 22 15.37 5.51 -13.92
N LEU A 23 14.13 5.42 -14.45
CA LEU A 23 13.88 5.30 -15.89
C LEU A 23 14.48 6.49 -16.67
N LEU A 24 14.33 7.71 -16.16
CA LEU A 24 14.92 8.88 -16.78
C LEU A 24 16.46 8.80 -16.77
N VAL A 25 17.07 8.38 -15.66
CA VAL A 25 18.52 8.15 -15.53
C VAL A 25 19.01 7.02 -16.44
N LEU A 26 18.20 5.99 -16.69
CA LEU A 26 18.51 4.94 -17.66
C LEU A 26 18.52 5.47 -19.09
N ALA A 27 17.57 6.35 -19.42
CA ALA A 27 17.42 6.88 -20.77
C ALA A 27 18.42 8.00 -21.12
N THR A 28 19.01 8.68 -20.12
CA THR A 28 19.90 9.84 -20.37
C THR A 28 21.15 9.51 -21.20
N PRO A 29 21.91 8.41 -21.01
CA PRO A 29 23.13 8.19 -21.79
C PRO A 29 22.82 7.95 -23.26
N ILE A 30 21.78 7.17 -23.58
CA ILE A 30 21.32 6.91 -24.95
C ILE A 30 20.88 8.23 -25.61
N PHE A 31 20.13 9.06 -24.88
CA PHE A 31 19.73 10.37 -25.36
C PHE A 31 20.94 11.28 -25.65
N ILE A 32 21.94 11.35 -24.76
CA ILE A 32 23.15 12.16 -24.96
C ILE A 32 23.92 11.71 -26.20
N VAL A 33 24.12 10.40 -26.38
CA VAL A 33 24.79 9.85 -27.56
C VAL A 33 24.01 10.20 -28.84
N SER A 34 22.68 10.03 -28.81
CA SER A 34 21.85 10.38 -29.96
C SER A 34 21.85 11.88 -30.26
N LEU A 35 21.93 12.73 -29.23
CA LEU A 35 22.02 14.19 -29.37
C LEU A 35 23.34 14.59 -30.03
N MET A 36 24.45 14.03 -29.56
CA MET A 36 25.78 14.26 -30.13
C MET A 36 25.85 13.82 -31.60
N TYR A 37 25.25 12.68 -31.94
CA TYR A 37 25.19 12.19 -33.32
C TYR A 37 24.37 13.12 -34.23
N SER A 38 23.20 13.57 -33.76
CA SER A 38 22.34 14.49 -34.52
C SER A 38 23.07 15.79 -34.86
N PHE A 39 23.82 16.39 -33.94
CA PHE A 39 24.56 17.63 -34.22
C PHE A 39 25.79 17.44 -35.12
N LYS A 40 26.44 16.27 -35.06
CA LYS A 40 27.69 16.03 -35.81
C LYS A 40 27.48 15.45 -37.20
N VAL A 41 26.44 14.66 -37.41
CA VAL A 41 26.33 13.80 -38.60
C VAL A 41 25.11 14.14 -39.46
N SER A 42 23.90 13.91 -38.96
CA SER A 42 22.71 13.88 -39.81
C SER A 42 21.77 15.08 -39.68
N HIS A 43 21.90 15.91 -38.64
CA HIS A 43 20.97 16.99 -38.30
C HIS A 43 19.50 16.52 -38.15
N THR A 44 19.25 15.22 -38.01
CA THR A 44 17.93 14.61 -37.84
C THR A 44 17.78 14.03 -36.43
N PHE A 45 16.66 14.33 -35.78
CA PHE A 45 16.33 13.74 -34.48
C PHE A 45 15.97 12.27 -34.63
N SER A 46 16.58 11.41 -33.81
CA SER A 46 16.27 9.97 -33.77
C SER A 46 15.03 9.68 -32.93
N ILE A 47 14.54 8.43 -33.01
CA ILE A 47 13.45 7.92 -32.16
C ILE A 47 13.73 8.07 -30.65
N HIS A 48 15.00 8.10 -30.24
CA HIS A 48 15.40 8.25 -28.83
C HIS A 48 15.07 9.63 -28.25
N PHE A 49 14.90 10.66 -29.07
CA PHE A 49 14.41 11.97 -28.61
C PHE A 49 12.96 11.90 -28.16
N ILE A 50 12.14 11.16 -28.91
CA ILE A 50 10.71 10.99 -28.60
C ILE A 50 10.57 10.17 -27.32
N GLU A 51 11.33 9.09 -27.21
CA GLU A 51 11.35 8.24 -26.01
C GLU A 51 11.78 9.01 -24.75
N PHE A 52 12.93 9.68 -24.80
CA PHE A 52 13.43 10.47 -23.68
C PHE A 52 12.48 11.63 -23.33
N GLY A 53 11.98 12.34 -24.35
CA GLY A 53 11.02 13.43 -24.18
C GLY A 53 9.74 12.98 -23.51
N ALA A 54 9.19 11.81 -23.89
CA ALA A 54 8.01 11.24 -23.26
C ALA A 54 8.24 10.94 -21.77
N ILE A 55 9.35 10.27 -21.43
CA ILE A 55 9.72 9.96 -20.03
C ILE A 55 9.94 11.25 -19.23
N ALA A 56 10.63 12.23 -19.81
CA ALA A 56 10.91 13.52 -19.17
C ALA A 56 9.61 14.31 -18.92
N ILE A 57 8.69 14.37 -19.88
CA ILE A 57 7.38 15.02 -19.71
C ILE A 57 6.59 14.34 -18.59
N ILE A 58 6.51 13.01 -18.58
CA ILE A 58 5.83 12.26 -17.51
C ILE A 58 6.48 12.57 -16.15
N PHE A 59 7.81 12.65 -16.09
CA PHE A 59 8.53 13.00 -14.87
C PHE A 59 8.25 14.44 -14.42
N LEU A 60 8.23 15.42 -15.32
CA LEU A 60 7.95 16.82 -15.00
C LEU A 60 6.53 16.99 -14.46
N PHE A 61 5.54 16.34 -15.08
CA PHE A 61 4.14 16.42 -14.66
C PHE A 61 3.75 15.35 -13.63
N ARG A 62 4.70 14.60 -13.07
CA ARG A 62 4.45 13.45 -12.16
C ARG A 62 3.56 13.77 -10.96
N ASN A 63 3.54 15.02 -10.48
CA ASN A 63 2.72 15.42 -9.34
C ASN A 63 1.24 15.67 -9.72
N LYS A 64 0.95 15.87 -11.00
CA LYS A 64 -0.41 16.08 -11.52
C LYS A 64 -1.06 14.79 -12.03
N ILE A 65 -0.27 13.74 -12.28
CA ILE A 65 -0.77 12.48 -12.83
C ILE A 65 -1.22 11.55 -11.70
N ASN A 66 -2.37 10.89 -11.89
CA ASN A 66 -2.89 9.88 -10.96
C ASN A 66 -1.84 8.78 -10.72
N THR A 67 -1.61 8.43 -9.45
CA THR A 67 -0.65 7.40 -9.01
C THR A 67 -0.86 6.06 -9.73
N PHE A 68 -2.11 5.67 -9.99
CA PHE A 68 -2.42 4.44 -10.72
C PHE A 68 -1.95 4.49 -12.17
N VAL A 69 -2.22 5.61 -12.85
CA VAL A 69 -1.80 5.82 -14.24
C VAL A 69 -0.27 5.82 -14.33
N LYS A 70 0.42 6.52 -13.41
CA LYS A 70 1.88 6.53 -13.37
C LYS A 70 2.49 5.15 -13.20
N ALA A 71 1.96 4.33 -12.29
CA ALA A 71 2.45 2.99 -12.07
C ALA A 71 2.34 2.13 -13.32
N ASN A 72 1.18 2.16 -14.00
CA ASN A 72 0.99 1.43 -15.24
C ASN A 72 1.94 1.92 -16.34
N ILE A 73 2.16 3.23 -16.47
CA ILE A 73 3.13 3.78 -17.44
C ILE A 73 4.54 3.23 -17.16
N VAL A 74 5.04 3.36 -15.93
CA VAL A 74 6.38 2.89 -15.55
C VAL A 74 6.56 1.40 -15.84
N SER A 75 5.61 0.59 -15.36
CA SER A 75 5.68 -0.87 -15.52
C SER A 75 5.56 -1.29 -16.98
N SER A 76 4.70 -0.63 -17.76
CA SER A 76 4.57 -0.91 -19.19
C SER A 76 5.82 -0.52 -19.96
N LEU A 77 6.50 0.57 -19.62
CA LEU A 77 7.77 0.94 -20.27
C LEU A 77 8.83 -0.13 -20.05
N PHE A 78 8.95 -0.68 -18.84
CA PHE A 78 9.87 -1.79 -18.56
C PHE A 78 9.51 -3.07 -19.31
N VAL A 79 8.22 -3.44 -19.35
CA VAL A 79 7.76 -4.61 -20.11
C VAL A 79 7.98 -4.44 -21.60
N LEU A 80 7.67 -3.27 -22.14
CA LEU A 80 7.90 -2.96 -23.55
C LEU A 80 9.39 -2.97 -23.88
N ALA A 81 10.26 -2.43 -23.01
CA ALA A 81 11.70 -2.49 -23.21
C ALA A 81 12.23 -3.93 -23.26
N GLY A 82 11.73 -4.82 -22.39
CA GLY A 82 12.09 -6.24 -22.45
C GLY A 82 11.54 -6.95 -23.70
N ILE A 83 10.31 -6.65 -24.12
CA ILE A 83 9.70 -7.18 -25.37
C ILE A 83 10.49 -6.73 -26.60
N LEU A 84 10.83 -5.44 -26.68
CA LEU A 84 11.62 -4.90 -27.79
C LEU A 84 13.05 -5.46 -27.78
N GLY A 85 13.63 -5.66 -26.60
CA GLY A 85 14.91 -6.37 -26.46
C GLY A 85 14.86 -7.74 -27.12
N VAL A 86 13.85 -8.55 -26.79
CA VAL A 86 13.67 -9.89 -27.38
C VAL A 86 13.35 -9.85 -28.87
N TYR A 87 12.57 -8.86 -29.30
CA TYR A 87 12.26 -8.66 -30.72
C TYR A 87 13.53 -8.45 -31.55
N PHE A 88 14.34 -7.45 -31.17
CA PHE A 88 15.53 -7.07 -31.93
C PHE A 88 16.71 -8.01 -31.72
N PHE A 89 17.00 -8.39 -30.47
CA PHE A 89 18.25 -9.05 -30.08
C PHE A 89 18.05 -10.47 -29.52
N GLY A 90 16.84 -11.03 -29.61
CA GLY A 90 16.56 -12.36 -29.04
C GLY A 90 16.83 -12.42 -27.54
N ILE A 91 17.33 -13.55 -27.04
CA ILE A 91 17.59 -13.73 -25.59
C ILE A 91 18.75 -12.83 -25.11
N SER A 92 19.64 -12.39 -25.99
CA SER A 92 20.66 -11.37 -25.65
C SER A 92 20.05 -9.99 -25.38
N GLY A 93 18.78 -9.76 -25.75
CA GLY A 93 18.10 -8.48 -25.60
C GLY A 93 17.28 -8.36 -24.32
N GLY A 94 17.92 -7.98 -23.22
CA GLY A 94 17.28 -7.29 -22.08
C GLY A 94 15.98 -7.87 -21.50
N TYR A 95 15.65 -9.15 -21.71
CA TYR A 95 14.34 -9.73 -21.40
C TYR A 95 13.94 -9.61 -19.92
N PHE A 96 14.94 -9.55 -19.03
CA PHE A 96 14.76 -9.37 -17.59
C PHE A 96 14.08 -8.02 -17.24
N LEU A 97 14.12 -7.02 -18.13
CA LEU A 97 13.38 -5.76 -17.97
C LEU A 97 11.87 -5.99 -17.88
N SER A 98 11.34 -7.00 -18.58
CA SER A 98 9.93 -7.38 -18.44
C SER A 98 9.63 -7.94 -17.05
N VAL A 99 10.55 -8.69 -16.46
CA VAL A 99 10.42 -9.20 -15.10
C VAL A 99 10.41 -8.06 -14.08
N ILE A 100 11.27 -7.05 -14.28
CA ILE A 100 11.28 -5.84 -13.45
C ILE A 100 9.95 -5.08 -13.56
N GLY A 101 9.41 -4.89 -14.77
CA GLY A 101 8.12 -4.24 -14.97
C GLY A 101 6.97 -4.96 -14.25
N VAL A 102 6.95 -6.30 -14.33
CA VAL A 102 6.01 -7.17 -13.58
C VAL A 102 6.20 -7.03 -12.07
N ALA A 103 7.44 -7.07 -11.59
CA ALA A 103 7.74 -6.94 -10.16
C ALA A 103 7.24 -5.59 -9.61
N LEU A 104 7.49 -4.49 -10.33
CA LEU A 104 7.05 -3.15 -9.94
C LEU A 104 5.52 -3.03 -9.87
N ILE A 105 4.78 -3.49 -10.90
CA ILE A 105 3.31 -3.38 -10.87
C ILE A 105 2.71 -4.26 -9.76
N THR A 106 3.33 -5.42 -9.51
CA THR A 106 2.96 -6.33 -8.42
C THR A 106 3.18 -5.66 -7.07
N LEU A 107 4.30 -4.98 -6.87
CA LEU A 107 4.60 -4.25 -5.65
C LEU A 107 3.61 -3.09 -5.43
N PHE A 108 3.26 -2.35 -6.49
CA PHE A 108 2.42 -1.16 -6.36
C PHE A 108 0.93 -1.47 -6.18
N TYR A 109 0.41 -2.46 -6.89
CA TYR A 109 -1.03 -2.74 -6.97
C TYR A 109 -1.42 -4.20 -6.76
N GLY A 110 -0.45 -5.05 -6.39
CA GLY A 110 -0.68 -6.42 -5.97
C GLY A 110 -0.72 -7.43 -7.11
N LYS A 111 -0.91 -8.69 -6.72
CA LYS A 111 -0.77 -9.86 -7.59
C LYS A 111 -1.63 -9.85 -8.84
N ARG A 112 -2.84 -9.28 -8.79
CA ARG A 112 -3.80 -9.34 -9.92
C ARG A 112 -3.21 -8.64 -11.16
N LEU A 113 -2.68 -7.43 -11.01
CA LEU A 113 -2.04 -6.73 -12.12
C LEU A 113 -0.68 -7.34 -12.49
N GLY A 114 0.06 -7.83 -11.50
CA GLY A 114 1.30 -8.58 -11.73
C GLY A 114 1.11 -9.77 -12.68
N VAL A 115 0.12 -10.61 -12.40
CA VAL A 115 -0.21 -11.78 -13.24
C VAL A 115 -0.62 -11.34 -14.64
N ILE A 116 -1.43 -10.29 -14.78
CA ILE A 116 -1.83 -9.76 -16.10
C ILE A 116 -0.61 -9.33 -16.91
N TYR A 117 0.27 -8.52 -16.33
CA TYR A 117 1.51 -8.07 -16.99
C TYR A 117 2.44 -9.24 -17.34
N SER A 118 2.51 -10.25 -16.45
CA SER A 118 3.31 -11.45 -16.68
C SER A 118 2.78 -12.27 -17.86
N ILE A 119 1.45 -12.48 -17.95
CA ILE A 119 0.82 -13.16 -19.08
C ILE A 119 1.10 -12.40 -20.38
N ILE A 120 0.96 -11.06 -20.38
CA ILE A 120 1.25 -10.23 -21.56
C ILE A 120 2.71 -10.40 -21.99
N ALA A 121 3.66 -10.34 -21.07
CA ALA A 121 5.08 -10.50 -21.37
C ALA A 121 5.40 -11.89 -21.94
N ILE A 122 4.87 -12.96 -21.31
CA ILE A 122 5.07 -14.34 -21.73
C ILE A 122 4.49 -14.58 -23.12
N LEU A 123 3.23 -14.18 -23.35
CA LEU A 123 2.58 -14.30 -24.65
C LEU A 123 3.35 -13.53 -25.73
N SER A 124 3.83 -12.32 -25.40
CA SER A 124 4.64 -11.54 -26.34
C SER A 124 5.94 -12.25 -26.73
N PHE A 125 6.63 -12.88 -25.78
CA PHE A 125 7.84 -13.65 -26.07
C PHE A 125 7.55 -14.89 -26.91
N ILE A 126 6.46 -15.61 -26.64
CA ILE A 126 6.03 -16.76 -27.45
C ILE A 126 5.70 -16.33 -28.88
N ILE A 127 4.96 -15.23 -29.03
CA ILE A 127 4.59 -14.68 -30.35
C ILE A 127 5.85 -14.26 -31.11
N ILE A 128 6.77 -13.52 -30.50
CA ILE A 128 8.03 -13.11 -31.14
C ILE A 128 8.84 -14.32 -31.60
N GLN A 129 8.94 -15.36 -30.76
CA GLN A 129 9.67 -16.57 -31.12
C GLN A 129 9.00 -17.35 -32.25
N SER A 130 7.67 -17.44 -32.24
CA SER A 130 6.90 -18.08 -33.32
C SER A 130 7.05 -17.33 -34.64
N LEU A 131 6.94 -15.99 -34.63
CA LEU A 131 7.12 -15.16 -35.82
C LEU A 131 8.56 -15.24 -36.38
N TYR A 132 9.56 -15.43 -35.51
CA TYR A 132 10.93 -15.69 -35.95
C TYR A 132 11.07 -17.06 -36.62
N TYR A 133 10.46 -18.10 -36.06
CA TYR A 133 10.52 -19.46 -36.63
C TYR A 133 9.85 -19.54 -38.02
N GLU A 134 8.74 -18.82 -38.19
CA GLU A 134 8.02 -18.71 -39.47
C GLU A 134 8.71 -17.76 -40.48
N GLY A 135 9.81 -17.11 -40.10
CA GLY A 135 10.57 -16.21 -40.97
C GLY A 135 9.98 -14.80 -41.15
N TYR A 136 8.93 -14.43 -40.43
CA TYR A 136 8.38 -13.06 -40.43
C TYR A 136 9.30 -12.06 -39.72
N ILE A 137 10.06 -12.51 -38.73
CA ILE A 137 11.09 -11.72 -38.06
C ILE A 137 12.46 -12.24 -38.50
N ILE A 138 13.28 -11.36 -39.08
CA ILE A 138 14.66 -11.66 -39.44
C ILE A 138 15.57 -10.84 -38.53
N ARG A 139 16.55 -11.49 -37.91
CA ARG A 139 17.56 -10.82 -37.06
C ARG A 139 18.91 -10.91 -37.77
N ASP A 140 19.33 -9.80 -38.35
CA ASP A 140 20.64 -9.66 -38.98
C ASP A 140 21.67 -9.16 -37.96
N ILE A 141 21.98 -10.01 -36.97
CA ILE A 141 22.88 -9.67 -35.88
C ILE A 141 23.92 -10.79 -35.73
N ASP A 142 25.19 -10.43 -35.83
CA ASP A 142 26.27 -11.28 -35.36
C ASP A 142 26.28 -11.28 -33.82
N PHE A 143 25.75 -12.36 -33.25
CA PHE A 143 25.65 -12.51 -31.80
C PHE A 143 27.02 -12.59 -31.11
N ASN A 144 28.06 -13.09 -31.78
CA ASN A 144 29.40 -13.12 -31.19
C ASN A 144 29.95 -11.70 -31.10
N ALA A 145 29.92 -10.95 -32.20
CA ALA A 145 30.35 -9.56 -32.21
C ALA A 145 29.52 -8.69 -31.25
N PHE A 146 28.21 -8.94 -31.15
CA PHE A 146 27.34 -8.25 -30.19
C PHE A 146 27.75 -8.54 -28.74
N ASN A 147 27.99 -9.79 -28.38
CA ASN A 147 28.32 -10.21 -27.01
C ASN A 147 29.79 -9.91 -26.64
N GLU A 148 30.69 -9.73 -27.59
CA GLU A 148 32.10 -9.33 -27.35
C GLU A 148 32.29 -7.81 -27.30
N SER A 149 31.31 -7.03 -27.79
CA SER A 149 31.40 -5.57 -27.82
C SER A 149 31.42 -4.95 -26.42
N LEU A 150 32.49 -4.21 -26.11
CA LEU A 150 32.65 -3.47 -24.86
C LEU A 150 31.48 -2.49 -24.62
N ASN A 151 30.95 -1.85 -25.67
CA ASN A 151 29.84 -0.91 -25.55
C ASN A 151 28.56 -1.61 -25.06
N ASN A 152 28.30 -2.83 -25.55
CA ASN A 152 27.14 -3.61 -25.14
C ASN A 152 27.30 -4.09 -23.69
N TRP A 153 28.51 -4.47 -23.27
CA TRP A 153 28.80 -4.78 -21.87
C TRP A 153 28.60 -3.58 -20.93
N ILE A 154 29.07 -2.39 -21.31
CA ILE A 154 28.86 -1.17 -20.53
C ILE A 154 27.36 -0.87 -20.41
N SER A 155 26.61 -0.97 -21.52
CA SER A 155 25.16 -0.76 -21.53
C SER A 155 24.42 -1.78 -20.66
N ALA A 156 24.78 -3.07 -20.77
CA ALA A 156 24.19 -4.14 -19.97
C ALA A 156 24.49 -3.96 -18.47
N PHE A 157 25.73 -3.64 -18.11
CA PHE A 157 26.13 -3.38 -16.73
C PHE A 157 25.42 -2.16 -16.16
N PHE A 158 25.38 -1.04 -16.90
CA PHE A 158 24.67 0.16 -16.47
C PHE A 158 23.17 -0.12 -16.26
N THR A 159 22.54 -0.83 -17.20
CA THR A 159 21.14 -1.22 -17.10
C THR A 159 20.90 -2.10 -15.88
N LEU A 160 21.76 -3.09 -15.63
CA LEU A 160 21.69 -3.96 -14.47
C LEU A 160 21.82 -3.17 -13.15
N VAL A 161 22.79 -2.26 -13.06
CA VAL A 161 23.02 -1.46 -11.85
C VAL A 161 21.81 -0.59 -11.54
N VAL A 162 21.31 0.19 -12.51
CA VAL A 162 20.18 1.09 -12.25
C VAL A 162 18.91 0.30 -11.92
N THR A 163 18.63 -0.78 -12.66
CA THR A 163 17.45 -1.62 -12.38
C THR A 163 17.53 -2.35 -11.04
N SER A 164 18.72 -2.80 -10.64
CA SER A 164 18.96 -3.36 -9.31
C SER A 164 18.70 -2.33 -8.22
N PHE A 165 19.20 -1.10 -8.37
CA PHE A 165 18.90 -0.02 -7.42
C PHE A 165 17.40 0.28 -7.34
N ILE A 166 16.69 0.30 -8.47
CA ILE A 166 15.23 0.49 -8.48
C ILE A 166 14.55 -0.57 -7.62
N LEU A 167 14.88 -1.85 -7.81
CA LEU A 167 14.26 -2.93 -7.03
C LEU A 167 14.67 -2.85 -5.55
N ILE A 168 15.95 -2.63 -5.25
CA ILE A 168 16.45 -2.51 -3.86
C ILE A 168 15.74 -1.38 -3.14
N PHE A 169 15.71 -0.17 -3.69
CA PHE A 169 15.03 0.97 -3.06
C PHE A 169 13.53 0.73 -2.96
N SER A 170 12.91 0.11 -3.97
CA SER A 170 11.48 -0.15 -3.96
C SER A 170 11.08 -1.14 -2.86
N ILE A 171 11.85 -2.21 -2.71
CA ILE A 171 11.64 -3.24 -1.69
C ILE A 171 12.00 -2.69 -0.31
N SER A 172 13.11 -1.97 -0.17
CA SER A 172 13.56 -1.39 1.10
C SER A 172 12.54 -0.40 1.67
N ILE A 173 12.05 0.55 0.87
CA ILE A 173 11.03 1.51 1.32
C ILE A 173 9.74 0.79 1.72
N PHE A 174 9.36 -0.26 0.99
CA PHE A 174 8.20 -1.08 1.34
C PHE A 174 8.41 -1.84 2.65
N TYR A 175 9.58 -2.46 2.83
CA TYR A 175 9.96 -3.18 4.04
C TYR A 175 9.93 -2.26 5.27
N ASP A 176 10.56 -1.09 5.18
CA ASP A 176 10.57 -0.09 6.27
C ASP A 176 9.15 0.35 6.62
N TYR A 177 8.31 0.54 5.61
CA TYR A 177 6.90 0.90 5.83
C TYR A 177 6.12 -0.20 6.53
N VAL A 178 6.30 -1.47 6.14
CA VAL A 178 5.66 -2.62 6.80
C VAL A 178 6.14 -2.74 8.25
N SER A 179 7.43 -2.56 8.50
CA SER A 179 8.01 -2.59 9.85
C SER A 179 7.41 -1.50 10.75
N ILE A 180 7.33 -0.25 10.26
CA ILE A 180 6.68 0.85 10.99
C ILE A 180 5.21 0.53 11.29
N LEU A 181 4.48 -0.05 10.32
CA LEU A 181 3.09 -0.42 10.52
C LEU A 181 2.93 -1.51 11.59
N PHE A 182 3.83 -2.48 11.61
CA PHE A 182 3.85 -3.54 12.61
C PHE A 182 4.05 -2.98 14.03
N ASN A 183 5.05 -2.11 14.22
CA ASN A 183 5.30 -1.47 15.51
C ASN A 183 4.12 -0.61 15.98
N LYS A 184 3.49 0.14 15.05
CA LYS A 184 2.25 0.91 15.36
C LYS A 184 1.10 -0.01 15.78
N LEU A 185 0.96 -1.17 15.13
CA LEU A 185 -0.08 -2.14 15.48
C LEU A 185 0.15 -2.73 16.88
N GLU A 186 1.39 -3.10 17.20
CA GLU A 186 1.77 -3.63 18.52
C GLU A 186 1.47 -2.61 19.62
N THR A 187 1.93 -1.36 19.46
CA THR A 187 1.66 -0.28 20.44
C THR A 187 0.17 -0.05 20.65
N ASN A 188 -0.63 -0.01 19.57
CA ASN A 188 -2.07 0.18 19.68
C ASN A 188 -2.75 -1.01 20.37
N ASN A 189 -2.26 -2.23 20.15
CA ASN A 189 -2.78 -3.43 20.80
C ASN A 189 -2.51 -3.41 22.31
N ASP A 190 -1.32 -3.01 22.73
CA ASP A 190 -0.96 -2.86 24.14
C ASP A 190 -1.82 -1.79 24.83
N GLN A 191 -2.01 -0.64 24.17
CA GLN A 191 -2.91 0.41 24.66
C GLN A 191 -4.35 -0.09 24.82
N LEU A 192 -4.84 -0.87 23.85
CA LEU A 192 -6.18 -1.45 23.90
C LEU A 192 -6.31 -2.45 25.06
N ASN A 193 -5.31 -3.30 25.27
CA ASN A 193 -5.29 -4.25 26.39
C ASN A 193 -5.30 -3.54 27.74
N ASN A 194 -4.46 -2.50 27.91
CA ASN A 194 -4.42 -1.70 29.12
C ASN A 194 -5.76 -1.00 29.39
N LEU A 195 -6.39 -0.44 28.35
CA LEU A 195 -7.71 0.18 28.47
C LEU A 195 -8.79 -0.83 28.85
N ASN A 196 -8.75 -2.04 28.27
CA ASN A 196 -9.66 -3.12 28.63
C ASN A 196 -9.50 -3.54 30.09
N HIS A 197 -8.27 -3.67 30.58
CA HIS A 197 -8.03 -3.96 32.00
C HIS A 197 -8.54 -2.85 32.92
N ALA A 198 -8.28 -1.58 32.58
CA ALA A 198 -8.80 -0.45 33.34
C ALA A 198 -10.35 -0.43 33.35
N TYR A 199 -10.98 -0.71 32.21
CA TYR A 199 -12.44 -0.81 32.09
C TYR A 199 -13.01 -1.92 32.98
N GLN A 200 -12.39 -3.11 32.99
CA GLN A 200 -12.80 -4.22 33.87
C GLN A 200 -12.67 -3.85 35.35
N ASN A 201 -11.59 -3.16 35.74
CA ASN A 201 -11.42 -2.70 37.12
C ASN A 201 -12.50 -1.69 37.54
N VAL A 202 -12.86 -0.75 36.65
CA VAL A 202 -13.95 0.20 36.90
C VAL A 202 -15.29 -0.52 37.02
N LEU A 203 -15.58 -1.48 36.13
CA LEU A 203 -16.80 -2.27 36.22
C LEU A 203 -16.90 -3.03 37.55
N GLN A 204 -15.80 -3.65 37.99
CA GLN A 204 -15.77 -4.33 39.29
C GLN A 204 -16.01 -3.36 40.45
N GLN A 205 -15.37 -2.18 40.44
CA GLN A 205 -15.59 -1.16 41.46
C GLN A 205 -17.05 -0.67 41.49
N VAL A 206 -17.69 -0.53 40.34
CA VAL A 206 -19.11 -0.15 40.24
C VAL A 206 -19.98 -1.24 40.85
N GLU A 207 -19.74 -2.51 40.53
CA GLU A 207 -20.51 -3.64 41.05
C GLU A 207 -20.32 -3.83 42.57
N ASP A 208 -19.09 -3.70 43.05
CA ASP A 208 -18.78 -3.73 44.49
C ASP A 208 -19.46 -2.57 45.24
N SER A 209 -19.40 -1.35 44.68
CA SER A 209 -20.06 -0.17 45.26
C SER A 209 -21.58 -0.33 45.30
N LYS A 210 -22.17 -0.85 44.22
CA LYS A 210 -23.60 -1.16 44.13
C LYS A 210 -24.01 -2.21 45.17
N THR A 211 -23.24 -3.29 45.28
CA THR A 211 -23.49 -4.36 46.26
C THR A 211 -23.40 -3.83 47.69
N LYS A 212 -22.39 -3.00 47.99
CA LYS A 212 -22.23 -2.37 49.30
C LYS A 212 -23.39 -1.42 49.62
N TYR A 213 -23.76 -0.56 48.67
CA TYR A 213 -24.93 0.33 48.80
C TYR A 213 -26.19 -0.48 49.10
N MET A 214 -26.48 -1.51 48.30
CA MET A 214 -27.65 -2.37 48.49
C MET A 214 -27.66 -3.05 49.86
N LYS A 215 -26.53 -3.59 50.31
CA LYS A 215 -26.43 -4.18 51.66
C LYS A 215 -26.72 -3.16 52.76
N ILE A 216 -26.14 -1.96 52.66
CA ILE A 216 -26.36 -0.90 53.65
C ILE A 216 -27.83 -0.50 53.63
N PHE A 217 -28.38 -0.13 52.47
CA PHE A 217 -29.77 0.31 52.28
C PHE A 217 -30.77 -0.68 52.86
N GLN A 218 -30.62 -1.98 52.55
CA GLN A 218 -31.50 -3.04 53.04
C GLN A 218 -31.32 -3.34 54.54
N SER A 219 -30.13 -3.12 55.10
CA SER A 219 -29.84 -3.39 56.52
C SER A 219 -30.29 -2.30 57.49
N LEU A 220 -30.67 -1.12 57.01
CA LEU A 220 -31.13 -0.03 57.87
C LEU A 220 -32.40 -0.44 58.62
N SER A 221 -32.43 -0.20 59.93
CA SER A 221 -33.58 -0.49 60.78
C SER A 221 -34.76 0.45 60.57
N GLU A 222 -34.50 1.65 60.05
CA GLU A 222 -35.51 2.64 59.71
C GLU A 222 -36.09 2.36 58.33
N ALA A 223 -37.39 2.62 58.16
CA ALA A 223 -38.06 2.53 56.87
C ALA A 223 -37.55 3.65 55.95
N VAL A 224 -36.91 3.26 54.83
CA VAL A 224 -36.40 4.20 53.82
C VAL A 224 -37.12 3.94 52.50
N ILE A 225 -37.71 5.00 51.96
CA ILE A 225 -38.37 5.04 50.66
C ILE A 225 -37.66 6.10 49.83
N VAL A 226 -37.26 5.75 48.62
CA VAL A 226 -36.59 6.65 47.68
C VAL A 226 -37.56 6.96 46.56
N SER A 227 -37.71 8.25 46.22
CA SER A 227 -38.52 8.72 45.10
C SER A 227 -37.69 9.55 44.12
N ASP A 228 -38.19 9.69 42.89
CA ASP A 228 -37.68 10.66 41.94
C ASP A 228 -38.15 12.09 42.28
N GLU A 229 -37.73 13.08 41.49
CA GLU A 229 -38.09 14.49 41.69
C GLU A 229 -39.60 14.76 41.52
N GLU A 230 -40.32 13.87 40.83
CA GLU A 230 -41.76 13.96 40.58
C GLU A 230 -42.59 13.28 41.68
N GLY A 231 -41.92 12.62 42.63
CA GLY A 231 -42.53 11.93 43.77
C GLY A 231 -42.84 10.46 43.51
N ASN A 232 -42.54 9.90 42.33
CA ASN A 232 -42.75 8.47 42.08
C ASN A 232 -41.72 7.68 42.89
N VAL A 233 -42.17 6.68 43.63
CA VAL A 233 -41.27 5.82 44.41
C VAL A 233 -40.45 4.94 43.47
N ILE A 234 -39.12 5.01 43.58
CA ILE A 234 -38.17 4.27 42.74
C ILE A 234 -37.49 3.11 43.48
N ASP A 235 -37.45 3.12 44.82
CA ASP A 235 -36.97 1.99 45.62
C ASP A 235 -37.45 2.08 47.08
N CYS A 236 -37.47 0.95 47.79
CA CYS A 236 -37.71 0.89 49.24
C CYS A 236 -36.94 -0.24 49.91
N ASN A 237 -36.47 0.00 51.13
CA ASN A 237 -35.74 -1.01 51.90
C ASN A 237 -36.67 -2.01 52.61
N ASP A 238 -36.10 -3.12 53.08
CA ASP A 238 -36.87 -4.19 53.73
C ASP A 238 -37.52 -3.74 55.06
N ALA A 239 -36.97 -2.73 55.74
CA ALA A 239 -37.59 -2.17 56.94
C ALA A 239 -38.91 -1.44 56.63
N ALA A 240 -39.01 -0.74 55.49
CA ALA A 240 -40.27 -0.11 55.04
C ALA A 240 -41.35 -1.17 54.77
N ILE A 241 -40.98 -2.26 54.11
CA ILE A 241 -41.89 -3.39 53.85
C ILE A 241 -42.40 -3.97 55.17
N LYS A 242 -41.51 -4.21 56.15
CA LYS A 242 -41.88 -4.76 57.47
C LYS A 242 -42.74 -3.81 58.30
N LEU A 243 -42.43 -2.51 58.27
CA LEU A 243 -43.11 -1.51 59.09
C LEU A 243 -44.54 -1.25 58.59
N PHE A 244 -44.71 -1.10 57.29
CA PHE A 244 -46.00 -0.74 56.69
C PHE A 244 -46.81 -1.96 56.20
N GLY A 245 -46.19 -3.13 56.08
CA GLY A 245 -46.86 -4.38 55.72
C GLY A 245 -47.22 -4.53 54.23
N PHE A 246 -46.76 -3.62 53.37
CA PHE A 246 -47.01 -3.67 51.93
C PHE A 246 -45.82 -4.27 51.16
N SER A 247 -46.11 -4.96 50.06
CA SER A 247 -45.11 -5.49 49.13
C SER A 247 -44.28 -4.37 48.47
N ARG A 248 -43.05 -4.68 48.02
CA ARG A 248 -42.19 -3.72 47.30
C ARG A 248 -42.88 -3.19 46.04
N GLU A 249 -43.59 -4.04 45.32
CA GLU A 249 -44.32 -3.69 44.09
C GLU A 249 -45.40 -2.65 44.35
N PHE A 250 -46.06 -2.71 45.51
CA PHE A 250 -47.04 -1.70 45.93
C PHE A 250 -46.35 -0.35 46.09
N PHE A 251 -45.24 -0.28 46.84
CA PHE A 251 -44.49 0.97 47.00
C PHE A 251 -44.06 1.58 45.67
N LEU A 252 -43.50 0.78 44.76
CA LEU A 252 -43.06 1.22 43.43
C LEU A 252 -44.22 1.71 42.53
N SER A 253 -45.48 1.49 42.92
CA SER A 253 -46.66 1.98 42.21
C SER A 253 -47.22 3.31 42.76
N ILE A 254 -46.63 3.84 43.83
CA ILE A 254 -47.10 5.05 44.53
C ILE A 254 -46.35 6.28 44.04
N ASN A 255 -47.07 7.39 43.90
CA ASN A 255 -46.50 8.73 43.83
C ASN A 255 -46.82 9.47 45.13
N LEU A 256 -45.81 10.08 45.76
CA LEU A 256 -45.89 10.70 47.09
C LEU A 256 -46.49 12.11 47.07
N HIS A 257 -46.65 12.72 45.89
CA HIS A 257 -47.21 14.07 45.72
C HIS A 257 -48.70 14.06 45.38
N THR A 258 -49.30 12.90 45.14
CA THR A 258 -50.72 12.71 44.80
C THR A 258 -51.45 11.90 45.85
#